data_AF-A0A356Z5E2-F1
#
_entry.id   AF-A0A356Z5E2-F1
#
_cell.length_a   1.000
_cell.length_b   1.000
_cell.length_c   1.000
_cell.angle_alpha   90.00
_cell.angle_beta   90.00
_cell.angle_gamma   90.00
#
_symmetry.space_group_name_H-M   'P 1'
#
loop_
_entity.id
_entity.type
_entity.pdbx_description
1 polymer ?
#
loop_
_entity_poly.entity_id
_entity_poly.type
_entity_poly.pdbx_seq_one_letter_code
_entity_poly.pdbx_strand_id
1 'polypeptide(L)'
;MDYQKLKADVARIEEEGQKMFDAISERKHREEQNKQTSKEKNTEILNDLVVLLRANGEKQEEILEIITEIFAMSVSQDKEAAENQLRKIMDRISKFSGDIKTMQKLSTFAFIMHNLVQSLL
;
A
#
# COMPACT_ATOMS: atom_id res chain seq x y z
N MET A 1 38.27 -43.74 1.19
CA MET A 1 37.12 -42.80 1.13
C MET A 1 36.01 -43.53 0.40
N ASP A 2 34.85 -43.71 1.03
CA ASP A 2 33.77 -44.57 0.50
C ASP A 2 32.98 -43.83 -0.59
N TYR A 3 33.08 -44.32 -1.82
CA TYR A 3 32.47 -43.72 -3.02
C TYR A 3 30.94 -43.60 -2.89
N GLN A 4 30.29 -44.52 -2.18
CA GLN A 4 28.84 -44.49 -1.98
C GLN A 4 28.42 -43.35 -1.06
N LYS A 5 29.24 -43.04 -0.05
CA LYS A 5 29.01 -41.91 0.86
C LYS A 5 29.14 -40.58 0.12
N LEU A 6 30.17 -40.44 -0.71
CA LEU A 6 30.36 -39.23 -1.52
C LEU A 6 29.19 -38.99 -2.48
N LYS A 7 28.66 -40.04 -3.11
CA LYS A 7 27.51 -39.95 -4.01
C LYS A 7 26.23 -39.50 -3.28
N ALA A 8 26.01 -40.00 -2.06
CA ALA A 8 24.88 -39.59 -1.23
C ALA A 8 25.00 -38.12 -0.77
N ASP A 9 26.21 -37.68 -0.39
CA ASP A 9 26.46 -36.30 0.01
C ASP A 9 26.25 -35.32 -1.16
N VAL A 10 26.67 -35.69 -2.38
CA VAL A 10 26.43 -34.89 -3.60
C VAL A 10 24.93 -34.79 -3.92
N ALA A 11 24.19 -35.89 -3.89
CA ALA A 11 22.76 -35.89 -4.15
C ALA A 11 21.98 -35.01 -3.16
N ARG A 12 22.41 -34.99 -1.88
CA ARG A 12 21.81 -34.12 -0.86
C ARG A 12 22.05 -32.64 -1.15
N ILE A 13 23.27 -32.28 -1.58
CA ILE A 13 23.62 -30.90 -1.94
C ILE A 13 22.81 -30.43 -3.14
N GLU A 14 22.61 -31.29 -4.15
CA GLU A 14 21.78 -30.99 -5.32
C GLU A 14 20.30 -30.77 -4.93
N GLU A 15 19.76 -31.60 -4.05
CA GLU A 15 18.39 -31.47 -3.55
C GLU A 15 18.19 -30.18 -2.73
N GLU A 16 19.14 -29.87 -1.84
CA GLU A 16 19.12 -28.62 -1.06
C GLU A 16 19.27 -27.38 -1.95
N GLY A 17 20.13 -27.46 -2.98
CA GLY A 17 20.30 -26.40 -3.97
C GLY A 17 19.04 -26.14 -4.79
N GLN A 18 18.34 -27.20 -5.22
CA GLN A 18 17.08 -27.07 -5.96
C GLN A 18 15.98 -26.44 -5.10
N LYS A 19 15.83 -26.89 -3.84
CA LYS A 19 14.87 -26.31 -2.88
C LYS A 19 15.14 -24.82 -2.64
N MET A 20 16.42 -24.43 -2.54
CA MET A 20 16.81 -23.03 -2.38
C MET A 20 16.47 -22.20 -3.62
N PHE A 21 16.70 -22.73 -4.83
CA PHE A 21 16.37 -22.07 -6.09
C PHE A 21 14.85 -21.85 -6.25
N ASP A 22 14.05 -22.86 -5.92
CA ASP A 22 12.58 -22.79 -5.97
C ASP A 22 12.06 -21.75 -4.97
N ALA A 23 12.58 -21.74 -3.74
CA ALA A 23 12.21 -20.76 -2.72
C ALA A 23 12.57 -19.31 -3.11
N ILE A 24 13.70 -19.09 -3.80
CA ILE A 24 14.09 -17.76 -4.30
C ILE A 24 13.13 -17.32 -5.43
N SER A 25 12.77 -18.24 -6.32
CA SER A 25 11.89 -17.97 -7.45
C SER A 25 10.47 -17.64 -6.99
N GLU A 26 9.93 -18.37 -6.01
CA GLU A 26 8.64 -18.07 -5.39
C GLU A 26 8.61 -16.71 -4.69
N ARG A 27 9.69 -16.36 -3.97
CA ARG A 27 9.80 -15.04 -3.33
C ARG A 27 9.77 -13.91 -4.35
N LYS A 28 10.54 -14.03 -5.44
CA LYS A 28 10.56 -13.02 -6.52
C LYS A 28 9.18 -12.87 -7.18
N HIS A 29 8.51 -13.98 -7.49
CA HIS A 29 7.16 -13.91 -8.05
C HIS A 29 6.15 -13.30 -7.10
N ARG A 30 6.25 -13.58 -5.80
CA ARG A 30 5.37 -12.97 -4.78
C ARG A 30 5.63 -11.46 -4.64
N GLU A 31 6.89 -11.02 -4.71
CA GLU A 31 7.24 -9.59 -4.71
C GLU A 31 6.74 -8.86 -5.96
N GLU A 32 6.83 -9.49 -7.13
CA GLU A 32 6.31 -8.94 -8.39
C GLU A 32 4.78 -8.85 -8.40
N GLN A 33 4.08 -9.87 -7.91
CA GLN A 33 2.62 -9.85 -7.74
C GLN A 33 2.17 -8.79 -6.73
N ASN A 34 2.91 -8.60 -5.63
CA ASN A 34 2.65 -7.53 -4.67
C ASN A 34 2.85 -6.13 -5.29
N LYS A 35 3.83 -5.97 -6.19
CA LYS A 35 4.02 -4.71 -6.93
C LYS A 35 2.89 -4.42 -7.92
N GLN A 36 2.39 -5.45 -8.60
CA GLN A 36 1.31 -5.32 -9.59
C GLN A 36 -0.04 -5.00 -8.92
N THR A 37 -0.39 -5.72 -7.85
CA THR A 37 -1.60 -5.43 -7.05
C THR A 37 -1.59 -4.05 -6.43
N SER A 38 -0.42 -3.49 -6.11
CA SER A 38 -0.30 -2.12 -5.60
C SER A 38 -0.68 -1.06 -6.66
N LYS A 39 -0.33 -1.27 -7.94
CA LYS A 39 -0.72 -0.38 -9.04
C LYS A 39 -2.22 -0.45 -9.35
N GLU A 40 -2.80 -1.64 -9.30
CA GLU A 40 -4.24 -1.86 -9.49
C GLU A 40 -5.05 -1.22 -8.37
N LYS A 41 -4.66 -1.44 -7.10
CA LYS A 41 -5.27 -0.78 -5.94
C LYS A 41 -5.19 0.74 -6.02
N ASN A 42 -4.04 1.30 -6.42
CA ASN A 42 -3.89 2.76 -6.56
C ASN A 42 -4.83 3.34 -7.62
N THR A 43 -5.07 2.62 -8.72
CA THR A 43 -5.98 3.06 -9.80
C THR A 43 -7.45 2.89 -9.41
N GLU A 44 -7.78 1.81 -8.69
CA GLU A 44 -9.10 1.54 -8.14
C GLU A 44 -9.52 2.63 -7.13
N ILE A 45 -8.59 3.10 -6.31
CA ILE A 45 -8.82 4.20 -5.36
C ILE A 45 -9.25 5.50 -6.04
N LEU A 46 -8.63 5.87 -7.18
CA LEU A 46 -9.01 7.08 -7.90
C LEU A 46 -10.45 7.00 -8.44
N ASN A 47 -10.84 5.82 -8.95
CA ASN A 47 -12.22 5.58 -9.38
C ASN A 47 -13.19 5.67 -8.20
N ASP A 48 -12.82 5.09 -7.06
CA ASP A 48 -13.61 5.13 -5.83
C ASP A 48 -13.82 6.56 -5.31
N LEU A 49 -12.81 7.44 -5.40
CA LEU A 49 -12.94 8.86 -5.05
C LEU A 49 -13.94 9.59 -5.95
N VAL A 50 -13.91 9.34 -7.26
CA VAL A 50 -14.88 9.93 -8.21
C VAL A 50 -16.29 9.46 -7.90
N VAL A 51 -16.48 8.18 -7.57
CA VAL A 51 -17.77 7.64 -7.15
C VAL A 51 -18.24 8.31 -5.85
N LEU A 52 -17.33 8.49 -4.89
CA LEU A 52 -17.61 9.08 -3.59
C LEU A 52 -18.09 10.54 -3.73
N LEU A 53 -17.42 11.33 -4.58
CA LEU A 53 -17.80 12.70 -4.91
C LEU A 53 -19.18 12.77 -5.57
N ARG A 54 -19.49 11.86 -6.49
CA ARG A 54 -20.80 11.82 -7.18
C ARG A 54 -21.94 11.38 -6.28
N ALA A 55 -21.68 10.47 -5.33
CA ALA A 55 -22.69 9.93 -4.44
C ALA A 55 -23.10 10.92 -3.33
N ASN A 56 -22.25 11.88 -3.00
CA ASN A 56 -22.42 12.78 -1.86
C ASN A 56 -22.64 14.23 -2.29
N GLY A 57 -23.68 14.51 -3.10
CA GLY A 57 -23.90 15.84 -3.70
C GLY A 57 -23.87 17.02 -2.70
N GLU A 58 -24.53 16.90 -1.54
CA GLU A 58 -24.56 17.98 -0.52
C GLU A 58 -23.24 18.15 0.25
N LYS A 59 -22.39 17.10 0.27
CA LYS A 59 -21.11 17.07 0.99
C LYS A 59 -19.91 17.04 0.05
N GLN A 60 -20.16 17.19 -1.25
CA GLN A 60 -19.17 17.00 -2.30
C GLN A 60 -18.00 17.97 -2.15
N GLU A 61 -18.28 19.21 -1.79
CA GLU A 61 -17.27 20.26 -1.57
C GLU A 61 -16.39 19.93 -0.37
N GLU A 62 -16.99 19.55 0.77
CA GLU A 62 -16.27 19.14 1.98
C GLU A 62 -15.40 17.88 1.73
N ILE A 63 -15.91 16.91 0.96
CA ILE A 63 -15.18 15.71 0.55
C ILE A 63 -14.02 16.08 -0.39
N LEU A 64 -14.24 16.98 -1.36
CA LEU A 64 -13.21 17.44 -2.28
C LEU A 64 -12.07 18.14 -1.56
N GLU A 65 -12.39 18.95 -0.54
CA GLU A 65 -11.39 19.60 0.29
C GLU A 65 -10.53 18.59 1.04
N ILE A 66 -11.14 17.58 1.68
CA ILE A 66 -10.39 16.51 2.37
C ILE A 66 -9.50 15.74 1.38
N ILE A 67 -10.00 15.41 0.20
CA ILE A 67 -9.21 14.74 -0.86
C ILE A 67 -8.03 15.61 -1.29
N THR A 68 -8.24 16.92 -1.43
CA THR A 68 -7.19 17.86 -1.82
C THR A 68 -6.10 17.96 -0.75
N GLU A 69 -6.49 17.97 0.53
CA GLU A 69 -5.53 17.92 1.65
C GLU A 69 -4.73 16.61 1.66
N ILE A 70 -5.38 15.47 1.39
CA ILE A 70 -4.71 14.18 1.26
C ILE A 70 -3.68 14.21 0.12
N PHE A 71 -4.00 14.80 -1.02
CA PHE A 71 -3.02 14.98 -2.11
C PHE A 71 -1.92 15.98 -1.75
N ALA A 72 -2.20 17.03 -0.98
CA ALA A 72 -1.19 17.98 -0.53
C ALA A 72 -0.14 17.36 0.41
N MET A 73 -0.44 16.22 1.05
CA MET A 73 0.56 15.43 1.79
C MET A 73 1.61 14.80 0.86
N SER A 74 1.34 14.65 -0.44
CA SER A 74 2.32 14.08 -1.38
C SER A 74 3.59 14.91 -1.55
N VAL A 75 3.56 16.19 -1.17
CA VAL A 75 4.68 17.13 -1.28
C VAL A 75 5.38 17.41 0.06
N SER A 76 5.13 16.60 1.10
CA SER A 76 5.83 16.73 2.39
C SER A 76 7.36 16.60 2.19
N GLN A 77 8.13 17.41 2.93
CA GLN A 77 9.59 17.45 2.81
C GLN A 77 10.30 16.38 3.64
N ASP A 78 9.64 15.87 4.68
CA ASP A 78 10.17 14.86 5.60
C ASP A 78 9.03 14.03 6.23
N LYS A 79 9.43 12.94 6.89
CA LYS A 79 8.50 11.97 7.50
C LYS A 79 7.66 12.56 8.61
N GLU A 80 8.19 13.52 9.36
CA GLU A 80 7.49 14.16 10.47
C GLU A 80 6.41 15.12 9.96
N ALA A 81 6.71 15.88 8.90
CA ALA A 81 5.77 16.74 8.21
C ALA A 81 4.59 15.93 7.63
N ALA A 82 4.87 14.79 7.00
CA ALA A 82 3.84 13.89 6.49
C ALA A 82 2.95 13.33 7.61
N GLU A 83 3.54 12.88 8.72
CA GLU A 83 2.80 12.36 9.88
C GLU A 83 1.90 13.44 10.51
N ASN A 84 2.40 14.67 10.63
CA ASN A 84 1.61 15.79 11.15
C ASN A 84 0.46 16.18 10.21
N GLN A 85 0.65 16.10 8.89
CA GLN A 85 -0.43 16.30 7.93
C GLN A 85 -1.49 15.20 8.02
N LEU A 86 -1.08 13.94 8.15
CA LEU A 86 -2.00 12.81 8.34
C LEU A 86 -2.88 13.04 9.59
N ARG A 87 -2.30 13.46 10.72
CA ARG A 87 -3.09 13.74 11.94
C ARG A 87 -4.14 14.83 11.73
N LYS A 88 -3.80 15.90 11.01
CA LYS A 88 -4.75 16.99 10.69
C LYS A 88 -5.89 16.50 9.81
N ILE A 89 -5.58 15.71 8.78
CA ILE A 89 -6.58 15.10 7.90
C ILE A 89 -7.51 14.18 8.70
N MET A 90 -6.96 13.34 9.59
CA MET A 90 -7.75 12.43 10.41
C MET A 90 -8.66 13.17 11.42
N ASP A 91 -8.19 14.26 12.03
CA ASP A 91 -9.02 15.13 12.87
C ASP A 91 -10.17 15.75 12.05
N ARG A 92 -9.88 16.20 10.83
CA ARG A 92 -10.91 16.74 9.93
C ARG A 92 -11.93 15.69 9.51
N ILE A 93 -11.49 14.48 9.15
CA ILE A 93 -12.38 13.34 8.86
C ILE A 93 -13.24 13.00 10.08
N SER A 94 -12.70 13.06 11.30
CA SER A 94 -13.48 12.78 12.52
C SER A 94 -14.62 13.78 12.77
N LYS A 95 -14.49 15.00 12.24
CA LYS A 95 -15.48 16.09 12.31
C LYS A 95 -16.44 16.09 11.12
N PHE A 96 -16.17 15.28 10.10
CA PHE A 96 -17.03 15.15 8.93
C PHE A 96 -18.39 14.60 9.35
N SER A 97 -19.46 15.31 8.99
CA SER A 97 -20.83 15.00 9.41
C SER A 97 -21.56 13.99 8.51
N GLY A 98 -20.86 13.38 7.54
CA GLY A 98 -21.43 12.39 6.63
C GLY A 98 -21.42 10.96 7.18
N ASP A 99 -21.69 10.00 6.30
CA ASP A 99 -21.83 8.60 6.70
C ASP A 99 -20.48 7.93 7.03
N ILE A 100 -20.54 6.93 7.91
CA ILE A 100 -19.36 6.19 8.39
C ILE A 100 -18.58 5.53 7.25
N LYS A 101 -19.24 5.05 6.18
CA LYS A 101 -18.53 4.42 5.06
C LYS A 101 -17.73 5.46 4.27
N THR A 102 -18.28 6.66 4.07
CA THR A 102 -17.54 7.78 3.48
C THR A 102 -16.30 8.12 4.32
N MET A 103 -16.46 8.26 5.63
CA MET A 103 -15.34 8.53 6.54
C MET A 103 -14.26 7.43 6.47
N GLN A 104 -14.67 6.16 6.43
CA GLN A 104 -13.75 5.02 6.29
C GLN A 104 -12.97 5.09 4.98
N LYS A 105 -13.64 5.35 3.85
CA LYS A 105 -12.98 5.46 2.54
C LYS A 105 -11.96 6.61 2.50
N LEU A 106 -12.32 7.78 3.04
CA LEU A 106 -11.40 8.92 3.14
C LEU A 106 -10.20 8.60 4.03
N SER A 107 -10.42 7.91 5.16
CA SER A 107 -9.35 7.47 6.07
C SER A 107 -8.41 6.49 5.38
N THR A 108 -8.94 5.47 4.71
CA THR A 108 -8.14 4.50 3.94
C THR A 108 -7.29 5.22 2.90
N PHE A 109 -7.86 6.19 2.19
CA PHE A 109 -7.11 6.96 1.20
C PHE A 109 -5.96 7.77 1.83
N ALA A 110 -6.22 8.44 2.95
CA ALA A 110 -5.21 9.18 3.69
C ALA A 110 -4.04 8.27 4.13
N PHE A 111 -4.32 7.08 4.66
CA PHE A 111 -3.27 6.12 5.06
C PHE A 111 -2.46 5.60 3.87
N ILE A 112 -3.10 5.33 2.73
CA ILE A 112 -2.39 4.87 1.53
C ILE A 112 -1.44 5.95 1.04
N MET A 113 -1.92 7.20 0.92
CA MET A 113 -1.08 8.33 0.53
C MET A 113 0.07 8.56 1.51
N HIS A 114 -0.19 8.47 2.81
CA HIS A 114 0.86 8.58 3.83
C HIS A 114 1.93 7.51 3.66
N ASN A 115 1.53 6.24 3.50
CA ASN A 115 2.47 5.14 3.31
C ASN A 115 3.30 5.30 2.02
N LEU A 116 2.69 5.82 0.94
CA LEU A 116 3.41 6.14 -0.29
C LEU A 116 4.48 7.21 -0.04
N VAL A 117 4.12 8.30 0.64
CA VAL A 117 5.06 9.40 0.98
C VAL A 117 6.18 8.90 1.89
N GLN A 118 5.87 8.14 2.94
CA GLN A 118 6.85 7.55 3.86
C GLN A 118 7.86 6.61 3.17
N SER A 119 7.46 5.98 2.06
CA SER A 119 8.34 5.11 1.28
C SER A 119 9.29 5.86 0.35
N LEU A 120 8.98 7.13 0.04
CA LEU A 120 9.75 7.99 -0.85
C LEU A 120 10.73 8.92 -0.10
N LEU A 121 10.44 9.20 1.17
CA LEU A 121 11.27 9.97 2.11
C LEU A 121 12.16 9.07 2.97
#